data_AF-A0AAJ7E9N3-F1
#
_entry.id   AF-A0AAJ7E9N3-F1
#
_cell.length_a   1.000
_cell.length_b   1.000
_cell.length_c   1.000
_cell.angle_alpha   90.00
_cell.angle_beta   90.00
_cell.angle_gamma   90.00
#
_symmetry.space_group_name_H-M   'P 1'
#
loop_
_entity.id
_entity.type
_entity.pdbx_description
1 polymer ?
#
loop_
_entity_poly.entity_id
_entity_poly.type
_entity_poly.pdbx_seq_one_letter_code
_entity_poly.pdbx_strand_id
1 'polypeptide(L)'
;MAPPRRILRQQLEILMDFLEENKDMSKGLPPGTPVSHHATRQKWAALAKKLNAVQSGTLKTPDGWKKYWFEWRHKCRRKAADGRRFQSTSEGGTNRFVPLNDLEVRVLELSGKGSVTSSKPNTKQIEDFLPEDSDSEQQMIDDAPIKPIARVKRSVSATKVNADDTFSDESPPKWALELEERRISAEERIAEALQSISNIMLVQEERRKLLDNRMADALTAIAGTLQDLNSGLQDTLQRLIPSEPSLKNDVFYR
;
A
#
# COMPACT_ATOMS: atom_id res chain seq x y z
N MET A 1 30.45 18.69 -1.93
CA MET A 1 29.42 19.74 -2.14
C MET A 1 28.35 19.17 -3.06
N ALA A 2 27.26 18.62 -2.52
CA ALA A 2 26.14 18.15 -3.34
C ALA A 2 25.20 19.34 -3.60
N PRO A 3 25.07 19.83 -4.85
CA PRO A 3 24.16 20.93 -5.15
C PRO A 3 22.71 20.48 -4.87
N PRO A 4 21.85 21.36 -4.33
CA PRO A 4 20.42 21.06 -4.23
C PRO A 4 19.92 20.77 -5.64
N ARG A 5 19.47 19.54 -5.89
CA ARG A 5 19.01 19.06 -7.20
C ARG A 5 17.67 19.71 -7.57
N ARG A 6 17.70 21.00 -7.89
CA ARG A 6 16.60 21.71 -8.53
C ARG A 6 16.39 21.08 -9.89
N ILE A 7 15.18 20.60 -10.14
CA ILE A 7 14.80 20.09 -11.45
C ILE A 7 14.82 21.27 -12.42
N LEU A 8 15.53 21.10 -13.53
CA LEU A 8 15.70 22.14 -14.53
C LEU A 8 14.39 22.38 -15.28
N ARG A 9 14.17 23.62 -15.72
CA ARG A 9 12.97 23.98 -16.51
C ARG A 9 12.83 23.11 -17.77
N GLN A 10 13.93 22.84 -18.46
CA GLN A 10 13.97 21.94 -19.61
C GLN A 10 13.49 20.52 -19.26
N GLN A 11 13.84 20.00 -18.08
CA GLN A 11 13.35 18.70 -17.62
C GLN A 11 11.85 18.75 -17.32
N LEU A 12 11.32 19.87 -16.83
CA LEU A 12 9.89 20.05 -16.61
C LEU A 12 9.10 20.15 -17.92
N GLU A 13 9.65 20.81 -18.93
CA GLU A 13 9.06 20.89 -20.27
C GLU A 13 8.95 19.50 -20.90
N ILE A 14 10.06 18.74 -20.92
CA ILE A 14 10.09 17.36 -21.42
C ILE A 14 9.12 16.46 -20.64
N LEU A 15 9.04 16.64 -19.32
CA LEU A 15 8.09 15.92 -18.46
C LEU A 15 6.65 16.24 -18.84
N MET A 16 6.35 17.52 -19.07
CA MET A 16 5.00 17.98 -19.41
C MET A 16 4.56 17.46 -20.78
N ASP A 17 5.39 17.65 -21.81
CA ASP A 17 5.08 17.22 -23.18
C ASP A 17 4.79 15.72 -23.23
N PHE A 18 5.61 14.91 -22.57
CA PHE A 18 5.43 13.46 -22.53
C PHE A 18 4.13 13.03 -21.82
N LEU A 19 3.73 13.74 -20.77
CA LEU A 19 2.52 13.45 -20.01
C LEU A 19 1.25 13.97 -20.70
N GLU A 20 1.34 15.00 -21.53
CA GLU A 20 0.26 15.44 -22.40
C GLU A 20 -0.03 14.45 -23.52
N GLU A 21 1.02 13.86 -24.09
CA GLU A 21 0.93 12.75 -25.05
C GLU A 21 0.39 11.47 -24.38
N ASN A 22 0.75 11.22 -23.11
CA ASN A 22 0.39 10.01 -22.35
C ASN A 22 -0.53 10.34 -21.15
N LYS A 23 -1.75 10.79 -21.44
CA LYS A 23 -2.72 11.24 -20.42
C LYS A 23 -3.11 10.15 -19.43
N ASP A 24 -3.05 8.89 -19.83
CA ASP A 24 -3.28 7.69 -19.02
C ASP A 24 -2.32 7.62 -17.82
N MET A 25 -1.06 7.99 -18.01
CA MET A 25 -0.06 8.01 -16.93
C MET A 25 -0.25 9.16 -15.95
N SER A 26 -0.77 10.29 -16.43
CA SER A 26 -0.84 11.55 -15.69
C SER A 26 -1.88 11.56 -14.57
N LYS A 27 -2.94 10.76 -14.71
CA LYS A 27 -4.12 10.74 -13.83
C LYS A 27 -4.00 9.75 -12.67
N GLY A 28 -3.01 8.85 -12.73
CA GLY A 28 -2.94 7.68 -11.84
C GLY A 28 -3.91 6.60 -12.32
N LEU A 29 -3.47 5.34 -12.28
CA LEU A 29 -4.32 4.23 -12.67
C LEU A 29 -5.31 3.90 -11.55
N PRO A 30 -6.57 3.57 -11.88
CA PRO A 30 -7.46 2.95 -10.92
C PRO A 30 -6.87 1.59 -10.49
N PRO A 31 -6.92 1.25 -9.18
CA PRO A 31 -6.46 -0.05 -8.70
C PRO A 31 -7.23 -1.18 -9.41
N GLY A 32 -6.54 -2.15 -10.03
CA GLY A 32 -7.19 -3.40 -10.46
C GLY A 32 -6.83 -4.01 -11.83
N THR A 33 -5.97 -3.39 -12.67
CA THR A 33 -5.60 -4.00 -13.97
C THR A 33 -4.08 -4.26 -14.09
N PRO A 34 -3.60 -5.50 -13.84
CA PRO A 34 -2.16 -5.80 -13.80
C PRO A 34 -1.41 -5.48 -15.12
N VAL A 35 -2.07 -5.65 -16.27
CA VAL A 35 -1.50 -5.32 -17.60
C VAL A 35 -1.27 -3.81 -17.77
N SER A 36 -2.18 -2.98 -17.21
CA SER A 36 -2.11 -1.51 -17.29
C SER A 36 -0.95 -0.96 -16.45
N HIS A 37 -0.66 -1.59 -15.30
CA HIS A 37 0.47 -1.23 -14.45
C HIS A 37 1.82 -1.46 -15.12
N HIS A 38 1.98 -2.56 -15.87
CA HIS A 38 3.23 -2.86 -16.57
C HIS A 38 3.50 -1.86 -17.70
N ALA A 39 2.51 -1.58 -18.55
CA ALA A 39 2.64 -0.60 -19.64
C ALA A 39 2.98 0.81 -19.09
N THR A 40 2.31 1.23 -18.02
CA THR A 40 2.58 2.52 -17.35
C THR A 40 3.99 2.57 -16.78
N ARG A 41 4.47 1.48 -16.17
CA ARG A 41 5.84 1.39 -15.63
C ARG A 41 6.89 1.52 -16.74
N GLN A 42 6.67 0.88 -17.89
CA GLN A 42 7.55 1.01 -19.05
C GLN A 42 7.61 2.45 -19.57
N LYS A 43 6.46 3.13 -19.65
CA LYS A 43 6.42 4.54 -20.08
C LYS A 43 7.15 5.47 -19.09
N TRP A 44 7.01 5.27 -17.78
CA TRP A 44 7.80 6.00 -16.77
C TRP A 44 9.29 5.72 -16.89
N ALA A 45 9.69 4.49 -17.23
CA ALA A 45 11.09 4.15 -17.47
C ALA A 45 11.66 4.86 -18.71
N ALA A 46 10.91 4.91 -19.81
CA ALA A 46 11.29 5.63 -21.02
C ALA A 46 11.43 7.14 -20.75
N LEU A 47 10.47 7.73 -20.04
CA LEU A 47 10.49 9.13 -19.65
C LEU A 47 11.69 9.46 -18.75
N ALA A 48 11.97 8.63 -17.74
CA ALA A 48 13.12 8.82 -16.85
C ALA A 48 14.44 8.81 -17.63
N LYS A 49 14.58 7.93 -18.63
CA LYS A 49 15.75 7.92 -19.52
C LYS A 49 15.90 9.24 -20.28
N LYS A 50 14.80 9.77 -20.83
CA LYS A 50 14.78 11.06 -21.55
C LYS A 50 15.15 12.24 -20.64
N LEU A 51 14.61 12.26 -19.41
CA LEU A 51 14.88 13.32 -18.43
C LEU A 51 16.30 13.28 -17.86
N ASN A 52 16.82 12.07 -17.62
CA ASN A 52 18.17 11.87 -17.11
C ASN A 52 19.25 12.13 -18.18
N ALA A 53 18.89 12.14 -19.46
CA ALA A 53 19.80 12.48 -20.55
C ALA A 53 20.10 13.99 -20.67
N VAL A 54 19.33 14.84 -19.99
CA VAL A 54 19.57 16.29 -19.96
C VAL A 54 20.86 16.59 -19.19
N GLN A 55 21.83 17.23 -19.85
CA GLN A 55 23.09 17.62 -19.23
C GLN A 55 22.86 18.58 -18.06
N SER A 56 23.60 18.39 -16.96
CA SER A 56 23.41 19.11 -15.69
C SER A 56 22.03 18.91 -15.03
N GLY A 57 21.24 17.97 -15.55
CA GLY A 57 19.93 17.54 -15.07
C GLY A 57 19.92 16.93 -13.68
N THR A 58 18.77 16.98 -13.02
CA THR A 58 18.51 16.11 -11.87
C THR A 58 18.35 14.67 -12.37
N LEU A 59 19.05 13.74 -11.73
CA LEU A 59 18.93 12.30 -12.01
C LEU A 59 17.99 11.66 -10.99
N LYS A 60 16.93 11.02 -11.46
CA LYS A 60 15.98 10.27 -10.63
C LYS A 60 15.62 8.94 -11.27
N THR A 61 15.22 7.99 -10.43
CA THR A 61 14.62 6.73 -10.87
C THR A 61 13.25 6.99 -11.50
N PRO A 62 12.70 6.05 -12.30
CA PRO A 62 11.35 6.15 -12.85
C PRO A 62 10.29 6.44 -11.77
N ASP A 63 10.37 5.74 -10.65
CA ASP A 63 9.46 5.95 -9.51
C ASP A 63 9.69 7.31 -8.84
N GLY A 64 10.93 7.80 -8.80
CA GLY A 64 11.25 9.14 -8.31
C GLY A 64 10.65 10.26 -9.15
N TRP A 65 10.66 10.09 -10.48
CA TRP A 65 10.01 11.03 -11.41
C TRP A 65 8.48 10.97 -11.30
N LYS A 66 7.92 9.76 -11.17
CA LYS A 66 6.49 9.56 -10.91
C LYS A 66 6.06 10.26 -9.62
N LYS A 67 6.77 10.04 -8.51
CA LYS A 67 6.51 10.70 -7.23
C LYS A 67 6.58 12.23 -7.36
N TYR A 68 7.63 12.72 -8.00
CA TYR A 68 7.79 14.16 -8.23
C TYR A 68 6.61 14.76 -9.02
N TRP A 69 6.14 14.10 -10.07
CA TRP A 69 4.99 14.55 -10.84
C TRP A 69 3.74 14.73 -9.96
N PHE A 70 3.40 13.74 -9.14
CA PHE A 70 2.22 13.83 -8.27
C PHE A 70 2.36 14.91 -7.20
N GLU A 71 3.53 15.05 -6.59
CA GLU A 71 3.82 16.15 -5.66
C GLU A 71 3.73 17.53 -6.34
N TRP A 72 4.32 17.67 -7.53
CA TRP A 72 4.33 18.93 -8.27
C TRP A 72 2.91 19.32 -8.70
N ARG A 73 2.13 18.37 -9.21
CA ARG A 73 0.70 18.54 -9.51
C ARG A 73 -0.11 18.95 -8.28
N HIS A 74 0.15 18.34 -7.12
CA HIS A 74 -0.51 18.73 -5.87
C HIS A 74 -0.14 20.17 -5.48
N LYS A 75 1.14 20.55 -5.55
CA LYS A 75 1.60 21.92 -5.30
C LYS A 75 0.93 22.94 -6.22
N CYS A 76 0.81 22.63 -7.52
CA CYS A 76 0.11 23.49 -8.48
C CYS A 76 -1.37 23.68 -8.13
N ARG A 77 -2.07 22.59 -7.76
CA ARG A 77 -3.48 22.66 -7.33
C ARG A 77 -3.65 23.53 -6.08
N ARG A 78 -2.77 23.37 -5.09
CA ARG A 78 -2.81 24.17 -3.86
C ARG A 78 -2.57 25.65 -4.16
N LYS A 79 -1.53 25.97 -4.95
CA LYS A 79 -1.25 27.34 -5.40
C LYS A 79 -2.44 27.98 -6.13
N ALA A 80 -3.12 27.24 -7.00
CA ALA A 80 -4.31 27.73 -7.69
C ALA A 80 -5.53 27.91 -6.76
N ALA A 81 -5.71 27.02 -5.78
CA ALA A 81 -6.78 27.14 -4.79
C ALA A 81 -6.57 28.34 -3.86
N ASP A 82 -5.33 28.55 -3.41
CA ASP A 82 -4.91 29.70 -2.63
C ASP A 82 -5.17 30.99 -3.42
N GLY A 83 -4.75 31.04 -4.69
CA GLY A 83 -5.04 32.17 -5.58
C GLY A 83 -6.53 32.53 -5.67
N ARG A 84 -7.42 31.53 -5.75
CA ARG A 84 -8.88 31.77 -5.76
C ARG A 84 -9.41 32.30 -4.42
N ARG A 85 -8.96 31.74 -3.30
CA ARG A 85 -9.36 32.18 -1.95
C ARG A 85 -8.96 33.63 -1.70
N PHE A 86 -7.77 34.01 -2.13
CA PHE A 86 -7.23 35.36 -1.98
C PHE A 86 -7.85 36.40 -2.92
N GLN A 87 -8.37 35.99 -4.08
CA GLN A 87 -9.16 36.87 -4.95
C GLN A 87 -10.56 37.14 -4.37
N SER A 88 -11.16 36.17 -3.67
CA SER A 88 -12.49 36.32 -3.09
C SER A 88 -12.56 37.14 -1.79
N THR A 89 -11.43 37.40 -1.12
CA THR A 89 -11.37 38.10 0.17
C THR A 89 -10.65 39.44 0.13
N SER A 90 -10.30 39.97 -1.04
CA SER A 90 -9.48 41.18 -1.16
C SER A 90 -10.26 42.47 -0.95
N GLU A 91 -10.81 42.66 0.25
CA GLU A 91 -11.13 43.97 0.80
C GLU A 91 -10.04 44.29 1.86
N GLY A 92 -8.93 44.90 1.43
CA GLY A 92 -8.04 45.63 2.36
C GLY A 92 -6.78 44.95 2.91
N GLY A 93 -6.16 43.96 2.26
CA GLY A 93 -4.87 43.40 2.72
C GLY A 93 -3.84 43.22 1.60
N THR A 94 -2.63 43.75 1.80
CA THR A 94 -1.48 43.68 0.87
C THR A 94 -1.16 42.24 0.50
N ASN A 95 -1.66 41.80 -0.66
CA ASN A 95 -1.75 40.39 -0.99
C ASN A 95 -0.50 39.92 -1.75
N ARG A 96 0.18 38.88 -1.27
CA ARG A 96 1.30 38.22 -1.97
C ARG A 96 0.77 37.26 -3.03
N PHE A 97 0.02 37.79 -4.01
CA PHE A 97 -0.43 36.99 -5.15
C PHE A 97 0.79 36.58 -5.99
N VAL A 98 1.09 35.29 -6.04
CA VAL A 98 2.11 34.73 -6.93
C VAL A 98 1.42 34.17 -8.16
N PRO A 99 1.54 34.80 -9.34
CA PRO A 99 0.93 34.30 -10.56
C PRO A 99 1.40 32.87 -10.88
N LEU A 100 0.51 32.09 -11.48
CA LEU A 100 0.82 30.74 -11.96
C LEU A 100 1.78 30.86 -13.16
N ASN A 101 2.82 30.02 -13.17
CA ASN A 101 3.76 29.91 -14.27
C ASN A 101 3.14 29.09 -15.41
N ASP A 102 3.56 29.30 -16.66
CA ASP A 102 2.97 28.66 -17.85
C ASP A 102 2.92 27.11 -17.73
N LEU A 103 3.97 26.52 -17.17
CA LEU A 103 4.03 25.07 -16.89
C LEU A 103 3.02 24.64 -15.81
N GLU A 104 2.79 25.47 -14.80
CA GLU A 104 1.80 25.18 -13.75
C GLU A 104 0.38 25.25 -14.30
N VAL A 105 0.12 26.15 -15.25
CA VAL A 105 -1.17 26.23 -15.97
C VAL A 105 -1.39 24.95 -16.78
N ARG A 106 -0.40 24.51 -17.57
CA ARG A 106 -0.45 23.25 -18.32
C ARG A 106 -0.70 22.04 -17.40
N VAL A 107 -0.07 21.99 -16.23
CA VAL A 107 -0.30 20.94 -15.22
C VAL A 107 -1.75 20.90 -14.73
N LEU A 108 -2.37 22.06 -14.52
CA LEU A 108 -3.77 22.17 -14.08
C LEU A 108 -4.75 21.74 -15.18
N GLU A 109 -4.47 22.09 -16.44
CA GLU A 109 -5.25 21.65 -17.61
C GLU A 109 -5.20 20.14 -17.78
N LEU A 110 -3.99 19.54 -17.74
CA LEU A 110 -3.82 18.09 -17.77
C LEU A 110 -4.49 17.39 -16.57
N SER A 111 -4.70 18.13 -15.47
CA SER A 111 -5.40 17.62 -14.29
C SER A 111 -6.93 17.58 -14.40
N GLY A 112 -7.52 18.26 -15.38
CA GLY A 112 -8.97 18.23 -15.64
C GLY A 112 -9.86 18.82 -14.53
N LYS A 113 -9.29 19.44 -13.49
CA LYS A 113 -10.02 19.97 -12.32
C LYS A 113 -9.67 21.44 -12.02
N GLY A 114 -9.17 22.17 -13.01
CA GLY A 114 -8.79 23.57 -12.86
C GLY A 114 -8.64 24.26 -14.20
N SER A 115 -9.73 24.34 -14.97
CA SER A 115 -9.80 25.26 -16.11
C SER A 115 -9.66 26.68 -15.60
N VAL A 116 -8.62 27.40 -16.05
CA VAL A 116 -8.58 28.87 -15.98
C VAL A 116 -9.46 29.40 -17.09
N THR A 117 -10.76 29.20 -16.94
CA THR A 117 -11.77 29.90 -17.73
C THR A 117 -12.70 30.56 -16.73
N SER A 118 -12.60 31.89 -16.69
CA SER A 118 -13.57 32.82 -16.12
C SER A 118 -15.00 32.28 -16.20
N SER A 119 -15.62 32.10 -15.02
CA SER A 119 -17.04 32.34 -14.70
C SER A 119 -17.65 31.26 -13.79
N LYS A 120 -18.09 31.74 -12.62
CA LYS A 120 -19.02 31.18 -11.63
C LYS A 120 -18.44 30.28 -10.52
N PRO A 121 -18.70 30.62 -9.24
CA PRO A 121 -18.32 29.80 -8.10
C PRO A 121 -19.33 28.68 -7.95
N ASN A 122 -18.89 27.42 -8.03
CA ASN A 122 -19.64 26.34 -7.41
C ASN A 122 -18.79 25.73 -6.31
N THR A 123 -19.16 26.13 -5.10
CA THR A 123 -18.68 25.61 -3.82
C THR A 123 -19.05 24.14 -3.68
N LYS A 124 -18.17 23.38 -3.01
CA LYS A 124 -18.26 21.97 -2.56
C LYS A 124 -17.40 21.01 -3.38
N GLN A 125 -16.14 20.86 -2.93
CA GLN A 125 -15.39 19.59 -2.90
C GLN A 125 -14.03 19.84 -2.23
N ILE A 126 -14.09 19.98 -0.91
CA ILE A 126 -13.06 19.48 0.02
C ILE A 126 -13.78 18.23 0.56
N GLU A 127 -13.26 17.02 0.35
CA GLU A 127 -12.36 16.39 1.30
C GLU A 127 -11.74 15.09 0.74
N ASP A 128 -10.69 14.67 1.43
CA ASP A 128 -10.22 13.30 1.62
C ASP A 128 -9.23 12.65 0.64
N PHE A 129 -7.95 12.85 0.97
CA PHE A 129 -6.98 11.75 1.01
C PHE A 129 -6.21 11.88 2.34
N LEU A 130 -6.39 10.88 3.21
CA LEU A 130 -5.83 10.73 4.54
C LEU A 130 -4.29 10.88 4.57
N PRO A 131 -3.71 11.40 5.67
CA PRO A 131 -2.33 11.15 6.03
C PRO A 131 -2.26 9.83 6.80
N GLU A 132 -1.52 8.84 6.30
CA GLU A 132 -1.14 7.69 7.12
C GLU A 132 0.37 7.44 6.97
N ASP A 133 0.99 7.45 8.14
CA ASP A 133 2.25 6.86 8.58
C ASP A 133 3.58 7.32 7.98
N SER A 134 4.25 8.18 8.76
CA SER A 134 5.70 8.30 8.81
C SER A 134 6.18 7.68 10.13
N ASP A 135 6.84 6.53 10.02
CA ASP A 135 7.70 5.92 11.04
C ASP A 135 8.72 6.91 11.61
N SER A 136 8.98 6.82 12.91
CA SER A 136 10.29 7.09 13.52
C SER A 136 10.44 6.36 14.86
N GLU A 137 11.65 5.88 15.07
CA GLU A 137 12.05 4.71 15.86
C GLU A 137 12.10 4.90 17.39
N GLN A 138 11.87 3.78 18.08
CA GLN A 138 12.47 3.25 19.31
C GLN A 138 13.06 4.20 20.38
N GLN A 139 12.50 4.12 21.60
CA GLN A 139 13.29 3.99 22.83
C GLN A 139 12.47 3.36 23.98
N MET A 140 13.04 2.33 24.61
CA MET A 140 12.52 1.63 25.79
C MET A 140 12.68 2.50 27.04
N ILE A 141 11.65 2.63 27.90
CA ILE A 141 11.72 2.75 29.37
C ILE A 141 10.37 2.27 29.98
N ASP A 142 10.47 1.65 31.15
CA ASP A 142 9.55 0.89 32.00
C ASP A 142 8.14 1.45 32.39
N ASP A 143 7.26 0.46 32.59
CA ASP A 143 6.23 0.20 33.63
C ASP A 143 5.21 1.27 34.14
N ALA A 144 3.93 0.88 34.06
CA ALA A 144 2.72 1.35 34.78
C ALA A 144 2.07 2.73 34.44
N PRO A 145 0.82 3.01 34.90
CA PRO A 145 -0.43 2.66 34.21
C PRO A 145 -1.26 3.85 33.72
N ILE A 146 -2.12 3.56 32.75
CA ILE A 146 -3.01 4.42 31.96
C ILE A 146 -3.94 5.30 32.82
N LYS A 147 -3.94 6.62 32.57
CA LYS A 147 -4.99 7.55 33.02
C LYS A 147 -5.82 8.04 31.81
N PRO A 148 -7.16 8.14 31.93
CA PRO A 148 -8.03 8.50 30.81
C PRO A 148 -7.95 10.00 30.47
N ILE A 149 -7.76 10.30 29.18
CA ILE A 149 -7.74 11.65 28.63
C ILE A 149 -9.15 12.25 28.62
N ALA A 150 -9.23 13.48 29.12
CA ALA A 150 -10.45 14.23 29.37
C ALA A 150 -11.28 14.54 28.10
N ARG A 151 -12.60 14.39 28.26
CA ARG A 151 -13.65 14.74 27.30
C ARG A 151 -13.72 16.27 27.10
N VAL A 152 -13.15 16.77 26.02
CA VAL A 152 -13.34 18.18 25.60
C VAL A 152 -14.76 18.35 25.07
N LYS A 153 -15.63 18.96 25.89
CA LYS A 153 -16.97 19.39 25.49
C LYS A 153 -16.84 20.56 24.54
N ARG A 154 -17.17 20.36 23.26
CA ARG A 154 -17.32 21.45 22.28
C ARG A 154 -18.68 22.09 22.51
N SER A 155 -18.68 23.29 23.07
CA SER A 155 -19.85 24.15 23.22
C SER A 155 -20.34 24.60 21.85
N VAL A 156 -21.53 24.12 21.45
CA VAL A 156 -22.27 24.66 20.31
C VAL A 156 -23.33 25.62 20.84
N SER A 157 -23.23 26.87 20.42
CA SER A 157 -24.19 27.93 20.75
C SER A 157 -25.54 27.62 20.11
N ALA A 158 -26.57 27.47 20.94
CA ALA A 158 -27.94 27.24 20.52
C ALA A 158 -28.55 28.53 19.94
N THR A 159 -28.69 28.60 18.62
CA THR A 159 -29.60 29.54 17.97
C THR A 159 -31.00 28.94 18.00
N LYS A 160 -31.88 29.53 18.80
CA LYS A 160 -33.30 29.18 18.85
C LYS A 160 -33.96 29.60 17.54
N VAL A 161 -34.59 28.65 16.85
CA VAL A 161 -35.59 28.92 15.82
C VAL A 161 -36.85 28.13 16.17
N ASN A 162 -37.97 28.85 16.12
CA ASN A 162 -39.26 28.47 16.65
C ASN A 162 -39.81 27.18 16.03
N ALA A 163 -40.55 26.44 16.86
CA ALA A 163 -41.40 25.34 16.45
C ALA A 163 -42.56 25.88 15.60
N ASP A 164 -42.61 25.43 14.36
CA ASP A 164 -43.89 25.25 13.66
C ASP A 164 -43.80 23.99 12.79
N ASP A 165 -44.96 23.36 12.69
CA ASP A 165 -45.28 21.99 12.31
C ASP A 165 -44.96 21.67 10.84
N THR A 166 -44.37 20.50 10.56
CA THR A 166 -44.60 19.65 9.37
C THR A 166 -43.68 18.42 9.46
N PHE A 167 -44.22 17.29 9.93
CA PHE A 167 -43.67 15.96 9.68
C PHE A 167 -43.71 15.70 8.16
N SER A 168 -42.58 15.87 7.47
CA SER A 168 -42.38 15.30 6.13
C SER A 168 -41.47 14.10 6.26
N ASP A 169 -41.91 13.00 5.68
CA ASP A 169 -41.21 11.73 5.55
C ASP A 169 -39.87 11.98 4.84
N GLU A 170 -38.80 12.24 5.60
CA GLU A 170 -37.47 12.53 5.09
C GLU A 170 -36.82 11.23 4.58
N SER A 171 -37.26 10.81 3.40
CA SER A 171 -36.52 9.82 2.62
C SER A 171 -35.08 10.34 2.43
N PRO A 172 -34.05 9.54 2.78
CA PRO A 172 -32.66 9.97 2.74
C PRO A 172 -32.32 10.60 1.38
N PRO A 173 -31.73 11.81 1.38
CA PRO A 173 -31.40 12.49 0.13
C PRO A 173 -30.48 11.62 -0.72
N LYS A 174 -30.64 11.66 -2.05
CA LYS A 174 -29.97 10.74 -3.01
C LYS A 174 -28.46 10.63 -2.83
N TRP A 175 -27.79 11.70 -2.40
CA TRP A 175 -26.35 11.69 -2.16
C TRP A 175 -25.95 10.81 -0.95
N ALA A 176 -26.82 10.67 0.05
CA ALA A 176 -26.58 9.82 1.21
C ALA A 176 -26.64 8.34 0.80
N LEU A 177 -27.58 7.98 -0.08
CA LEU A 177 -27.65 6.65 -0.68
C LEU A 177 -26.46 6.36 -1.59
N GLU A 178 -26.01 7.33 -2.39
CA GLU A 178 -24.85 7.18 -3.27
C GLU A 178 -23.53 7.05 -2.48
N LEU A 179 -23.43 7.70 -1.32
CA LEU A 179 -22.31 7.54 -0.41
C LEU A 179 -22.32 6.15 0.24
N GLU A 180 -23.50 5.69 0.65
CA GLU A 180 -23.70 4.37 1.21
C GLU A 180 -23.42 3.26 0.19
N GLU A 181 -23.84 3.44 -1.07
CA GLU A 181 -23.51 2.55 -2.18
C GLU A 181 -21.99 2.44 -2.38
N ARG A 182 -21.28 3.58 -2.35
CA ARG A 182 -19.80 3.57 -2.41
C ARG A 182 -19.16 2.88 -1.22
N ARG A 183 -19.71 3.04 -0.02
CA ARG A 183 -19.25 2.33 1.19
C ARG A 183 -19.44 0.82 1.02
N ILE A 184 -20.63 0.40 0.60
CA ILE A 184 -20.97 -1.01 0.35
C ILE A 184 -20.04 -1.61 -0.71
N SER A 185 -19.82 -0.94 -1.84
CA SER A 185 -18.89 -1.42 -2.88
C SER A 185 -17.42 -1.45 -2.44
N ALA A 186 -17.02 -0.64 -1.46
CA ALA A 186 -15.69 -0.74 -0.87
C ALA A 186 -15.59 -1.94 0.07
N GLU A 187 -16.62 -2.18 0.89
CA GLU A 187 -16.70 -3.31 1.80
C GLU A 187 -16.78 -4.65 1.06
N GLU A 188 -17.53 -4.74 -0.04
CA GLU A 188 -17.58 -5.92 -0.90
C GLU A 188 -16.20 -6.27 -1.46
N ARG A 189 -15.44 -5.28 -1.93
CA ARG A 189 -14.06 -5.51 -2.42
C ARG A 189 -13.13 -6.00 -1.33
N ILE A 190 -13.30 -5.51 -0.10
CA ILE A 190 -12.53 -6.00 1.06
C ILE A 190 -12.92 -7.45 1.37
N ALA A 191 -14.22 -7.78 1.34
CA ALA A 191 -14.71 -9.14 1.55
C ALA A 191 -14.19 -10.11 0.49
N GLU A 192 -14.19 -9.74 -0.79
CA GLU A 192 -13.63 -10.53 -1.89
C GLU A 192 -12.13 -10.79 -1.70
N ALA A 193 -11.37 -9.75 -1.31
CA ALA A 193 -9.95 -9.88 -1.04
C ALA A 193 -9.68 -10.84 0.12
N LEU A 194 -10.45 -10.74 1.21
CA LEU A 194 -10.36 -11.65 2.35
C LEU A 194 -10.71 -13.09 1.98
N GLN A 195 -11.73 -13.30 1.15
CA GLN A 195 -12.09 -14.63 0.66
C GLN A 195 -10.99 -15.23 -0.21
N SER A 196 -10.37 -14.42 -1.08
CA SER A 196 -9.21 -14.87 -1.88
C SER A 196 -8.03 -15.27 -0.99
N ILE A 197 -7.72 -14.47 0.04
CA ILE A 197 -6.64 -14.79 0.99
C ILE A 197 -6.97 -16.08 1.74
N SER A 198 -8.20 -16.22 2.22
CA SER A 198 -8.66 -17.43 2.92
C SER A 198 -8.53 -18.69 2.05
N ASN A 199 -8.96 -18.63 0.79
CA ASN A 199 -8.79 -19.73 -0.17
C ASN A 199 -7.32 -20.08 -0.38
N ILE A 200 -6.45 -19.08 -0.53
CA ILE A 200 -4.99 -19.30 -0.65
C ILE A 200 -4.45 -19.98 0.60
N MET A 201 -4.83 -19.52 1.80
CA MET A 201 -4.38 -20.10 3.06
C MET A 201 -4.79 -21.57 3.20
N LEU A 202 -6.04 -21.92 2.84
CA LEU A 202 -6.51 -23.30 2.84
C LEU A 202 -5.66 -24.20 1.93
N VAL A 203 -5.38 -23.75 0.70
CA VAL A 203 -4.54 -24.49 -0.25
C VAL A 203 -3.10 -24.63 0.26
N GLN A 204 -2.55 -23.58 0.87
CA GLN A 204 -1.21 -23.64 1.48
C GLN A 204 -1.16 -24.67 2.62
N GLU A 205 -2.21 -24.72 3.45
CA GLU A 205 -2.29 -25.64 4.57
C GLU A 205 -2.45 -27.09 4.13
N GLU A 206 -3.27 -27.37 3.13
CA GLU A 206 -3.37 -28.71 2.51
C GLU A 206 -2.03 -29.18 1.96
N ARG A 207 -1.33 -28.29 1.24
CA ARG A 207 0.00 -28.59 0.72
C ARG A 207 1.00 -28.89 1.84
N ARG A 208 0.95 -28.14 2.94
CA ARG A 208 1.82 -28.33 4.10
C ARG A 208 1.57 -29.69 4.74
N LYS A 209 0.31 -30.06 4.97
CA LYS A 209 -0.08 -31.37 5.49
C LYS A 209 0.41 -32.52 4.60
N LEU A 210 0.31 -32.37 3.28
CA LEU A 210 0.80 -33.38 2.34
C LEU A 210 2.33 -33.59 2.45
N LEU A 211 3.09 -32.51 2.60
CA LEU A 211 4.54 -32.58 2.79
C LEU A 211 4.89 -33.24 4.11
N ASP A 212 4.20 -32.86 5.19
CA ASP A 212 4.42 -33.45 6.52
C ASP A 212 4.12 -34.95 6.52
N ASN A 213 3.01 -35.38 5.90
CA ASN A 213 2.68 -36.79 5.74
C ASN A 213 3.75 -37.54 4.93
N ARG A 214 4.20 -36.97 3.80
CA ARG A 214 5.24 -37.59 2.98
C ARG A 214 6.58 -37.71 3.72
N MET A 215 6.93 -36.71 4.53
CA MET A 215 8.11 -36.78 5.39
C MET A 215 7.97 -37.88 6.44
N ALA A 216 6.81 -37.98 7.09
CA ALA A 216 6.53 -39.03 8.06
C ALA A 216 6.63 -40.44 7.44
N ASP A 217 6.05 -40.64 6.25
CA ASP A 217 6.14 -41.91 5.52
C ASP A 217 7.58 -42.25 5.14
N ALA A 218 8.35 -41.27 4.65
CA ALA A 218 9.76 -41.47 4.32
C ALA A 218 10.61 -41.82 5.55
N LEU A 219 10.39 -41.12 6.67
CA LEU A 219 11.06 -41.43 7.94
C LEU A 219 10.68 -42.81 8.46
N THR A 220 9.42 -43.21 8.31
CA THR A 220 8.93 -44.54 8.70
C THR A 220 9.58 -45.63 7.84
N ALA A 221 9.67 -45.43 6.53
CA ALA A 221 10.33 -46.36 5.62
C ALA A 221 11.83 -46.51 5.96
N ILE A 222 12.53 -45.40 6.19
CA ILE A 222 13.94 -45.42 6.60
C ILE A 222 14.10 -46.17 7.93
N ALA A 223 13.28 -45.86 8.94
CA ALA A 223 13.31 -46.54 10.22
C ALA A 223 13.11 -48.05 10.08
N GLY A 224 12.17 -48.49 9.22
CA GLY A 224 11.97 -49.90 8.89
C GLY A 224 13.23 -50.53 8.30
N THR A 225 13.83 -49.92 7.27
CA THR A 225 15.06 -50.46 6.65
C THR A 225 16.24 -50.54 7.63
N LEU A 226 16.35 -49.58 8.55
CA LEU A 226 17.37 -49.58 9.60
C LEU A 226 17.13 -50.71 10.60
N GLN A 227 15.88 -50.97 10.97
CA GLN A 227 15.52 -52.06 11.87
C GLN A 227 15.79 -53.43 11.22
N ASP A 228 15.45 -53.59 9.95
CA ASP A 228 15.76 -54.80 9.18
C ASP A 228 17.27 -55.05 9.10
N LEU A 229 18.05 -54.02 8.76
CA LEU A 229 19.52 -54.08 8.77
C LEU A 229 20.07 -54.49 10.14
N ASN A 230 19.57 -53.87 11.21
CA ASN A 230 20.02 -54.16 12.56
C ASN A 230 19.66 -55.61 12.97
N SER A 231 18.48 -56.10 12.61
CA SER A 231 18.07 -57.49 12.84
C SER A 231 18.96 -58.48 12.08
N GLY A 232 19.26 -58.21 10.82
CA GLY A 232 20.17 -59.03 10.01
C GLY A 232 21.58 -59.06 10.58
N LEU A 233 22.09 -57.94 11.09
CA LEU A 233 23.36 -57.89 11.81
C LEU A 233 23.33 -58.77 13.07
N GLN A 234 22.29 -58.67 13.90
CA GLN A 234 22.14 -59.52 15.08
C GLN A 234 22.08 -61.01 14.73
N ASP A 235 21.34 -61.39 13.69
CA ASP A 235 21.26 -62.78 13.21
C ASP A 235 22.63 -63.29 12.75
N THR A 236 23.40 -62.48 12.01
CA THR A 236 24.75 -62.87 11.59
C THR A 236 25.68 -63.05 12.77
N LEU A 237 25.62 -62.14 13.77
CA LEU A 237 26.40 -62.26 15.00
C LEU A 237 26.01 -63.53 15.76
N GLN A 238 24.72 -63.84 15.87
CA GLN A 238 24.24 -65.03 16.59
C GLN A 238 24.62 -66.35 15.89
N ARG A 239 24.74 -66.36 14.56
CA ARG A 239 25.28 -67.52 13.82
C ARG A 239 26.80 -67.66 13.95
N LEU A 240 27.51 -66.56 14.07
CA LEU A 240 28.97 -66.53 14.21
C LEU A 240 29.44 -66.83 15.62
N ILE A 241 28.61 -66.61 16.64
CA ILE A 241 28.85 -67.07 18.01
C ILE A 241 28.46 -68.55 18.07
N PRO A 242 29.41 -69.50 18.08
CA PRO A 242 29.08 -70.89 18.32
C PRO A 242 28.52 -70.97 19.75
N SER A 243 27.39 -71.65 19.94
CA SER A 243 26.99 -72.07 21.28
C SER A 243 28.13 -72.88 21.86
N GLU A 244 28.91 -72.31 22.79
CA GLU A 244 29.90 -73.07 23.54
C GLU A 244 29.19 -74.29 24.13
N PRO A 245 29.63 -75.53 23.79
CA PRO A 245 29.10 -76.68 24.49
C PRO A 245 29.50 -76.51 25.95
N SER A 246 28.51 -76.41 26.82
CA SER A 246 28.70 -76.39 28.27
C SER A 246 29.58 -77.57 28.64
N LEU A 247 30.86 -77.31 28.93
CA LEU A 247 31.74 -78.27 29.56
C LEU A 247 31.15 -78.53 30.94
N LYS A 248 30.29 -79.55 31.01
CA LYS A 248 29.98 -80.25 32.24
C LYS A 248 31.33 -80.66 32.80
N ASN A 249 31.71 -80.04 33.91
CA ASN A 249 32.80 -80.49 34.77
C ASN A 249 32.41 -81.87 35.31
N ASP A 250 32.61 -82.92 34.52
CA ASP A 250 32.78 -84.28 35.03
C ASP A 250 34.17 -84.33 35.68
N VAL A 251 34.23 -83.88 36.93
CA VAL A 251 35.32 -84.21 37.83
C VAL A 251 35.08 -85.64 38.29
N PHE A 252 35.60 -86.59 37.52
CA PHE A 252 35.68 -88.01 37.88
C PHE A 252 37.15 -88.42 38.03
N TYR A 253 37.40 -89.15 39.13
CA TYR A 253 38.59 -89.96 39.46
C TYR A 253 39.86 -89.18 39.91
N ARG A 254 40.61 -89.58 40.93
CA ARG A 254 40.61 -90.80 41.77
C ARG A 254 41.45 -90.53 43.02
#